data_AF-A0A094BTI7-F1
#
_entry.id   AF-A0A094BTI7-F1
#
_cell.length_a   1.000
_cell.length_b   1.000
_cell.length_c   1.000
_cell.angle_alpha   90.00
_cell.angle_beta   90.00
_cell.angle_gamma   90.00
#
_symmetry.space_group_name_H-M   'P 1'
#
loop_
_entity.id
_entity.type
_entity.pdbx_description
1 polymer ?
#
loop_
_entity_poly.entity_id
_entity_poly.type
_entity_poly.pdbx_seq_one_letter_code
_entity_poly.pdbx_strand_id
1 'polypeptide(L)'
;MDLEGLSDVEVTMDFTSFTNSNDFSKTLQDFFYNARDRDSIGDHTAIVTKYPNNLFTIDDDEPSLLPRRRKALYFRDSQILLLKMPGGPHEIAAGKFSDRFVLKLNEMGCSEEIVPTRGKTMLINSIRKEADASWGFFGAGTKPSYATCVLECSMSEDNRALSRDARLWLEHENSHVAQVVTLQIYRRPEIIFKVWTRALEQRDTREHHPLQAVDDQEIRITLQAGRPVVEGTMCLSFEKLFERKPRPGTREGDLNFSAPVACWHPVTLGCSFEGDNLSNIRNGVLGLSTLDFLTPTTAPESSRILFYLRKLPGWRLGMAHAHCAFDEFSLRALDSGAVAACAGRRFNILDLEVRERISDRLGRVVVDGTVCIVKIARFKHELAALEREVRIYGVLKDREFAFAPRFIGYAYEEEESRVVGFLMEELHGQHPDIWDLAACEDAVWRLHGVGVVHGDLNRWNIIVLGGVARLINFGVARVVGEGGYKDAEAEAEDELGRLAERLLDVSGVGLR
;
A
#
# COMPACT_ATOMS: atom_id res chain seq x y z
N MET A 1 5.47 26.05 -20.85
CA MET A 1 6.14 25.10 -19.93
C MET A 1 7.23 24.43 -20.73
N ASP A 2 8.42 24.34 -20.15
CA ASP A 2 9.55 23.72 -20.80
C ASP A 2 9.47 22.19 -20.61
N LEU A 3 9.12 21.47 -21.67
CA LEU A 3 9.07 20.00 -21.66
C LEU A 3 10.48 19.38 -21.47
N GLU A 4 11.54 20.19 -21.57
CA GLU A 4 12.93 19.79 -21.37
C GLU A 4 13.27 19.34 -19.93
N GLY A 5 12.40 19.62 -18.95
CA GLY A 5 12.54 19.14 -17.56
C GLY A 5 12.03 17.71 -17.32
N LEU A 6 11.50 17.05 -18.36
CA LEU A 6 10.97 15.69 -18.31
C LEU A 6 12.02 14.68 -18.79
N SER A 7 13.03 14.43 -17.95
CA SER A 7 13.84 13.23 -18.10
C SER A 7 12.92 12.01 -17.95
N ASP A 8 13.08 11.03 -18.84
CA ASP A 8 12.41 9.71 -18.80
C ASP A 8 11.01 9.60 -19.44
N VAL A 9 10.65 10.50 -20.37
CA VAL A 9 9.45 10.31 -21.22
C VAL A 9 9.75 9.24 -22.27
N GLU A 10 9.01 8.15 -22.22
CA GLU A 10 9.17 7.03 -23.14
C GLU A 10 8.28 7.14 -24.38
N VAL A 11 7.10 7.76 -24.23
CA VAL A 11 6.16 7.93 -25.32
C VAL A 11 5.39 9.24 -25.20
N THR A 12 5.16 9.88 -26.33
CA THR A 12 4.26 11.02 -26.47
C THR A 12 3.13 10.64 -27.41
N MET A 13 1.90 10.77 -26.94
CA MET A 13 0.68 10.48 -27.68
C MET A 13 -0.11 11.77 -27.91
N ASP A 14 -0.75 11.90 -29.07
CA ASP A 14 -1.75 12.96 -29.32
C ASP A 14 -3.13 12.34 -29.16
N PHE A 15 -3.92 12.82 -28.19
CA PHE A 15 -5.26 12.28 -27.95
C PHE A 15 -6.18 12.42 -29.17
N THR A 16 -5.99 13.47 -30.00
CA THR A 16 -6.80 13.71 -31.20
C THR A 16 -6.45 12.79 -32.37
N SER A 17 -5.36 12.02 -32.26
CA SER A 17 -4.98 11.03 -33.28
C SER A 17 -5.80 9.72 -33.19
N PHE A 18 -6.55 9.53 -32.11
CA PHE A 18 -7.37 8.33 -31.89
C PHE A 18 -8.81 8.54 -32.39
N THR A 19 -9.35 7.51 -33.05
CA THR A 19 -10.70 7.50 -33.60
C THR A 19 -11.81 7.51 -32.54
N ASN A 20 -11.53 6.95 -31.37
CA ASN A 20 -12.41 6.99 -30.20
C ASN A 20 -11.58 6.82 -28.90
N SER A 21 -12.23 7.04 -27.76
CA SER A 21 -11.59 6.95 -26.43
C SER A 21 -11.14 5.55 -26.03
N ASN A 22 -11.80 4.50 -26.53
CA ASN A 22 -11.44 3.10 -26.22
C ASN A 22 -10.12 2.71 -26.90
N ASP A 23 -9.90 3.16 -28.15
CA ASP A 23 -8.66 2.93 -28.87
C ASP A 23 -7.47 3.59 -28.16
N PHE A 24 -7.68 4.81 -27.65
CA PHE A 24 -6.70 5.48 -26.79
C PHE A 24 -6.41 4.68 -25.52
N SER A 25 -7.43 4.30 -24.75
CA SER A 25 -7.25 3.54 -23.51
C SER A 25 -6.54 2.22 -23.73
N LYS A 26 -6.89 1.49 -24.80
CA LYS A 26 -6.23 0.24 -25.17
C LYS A 26 -4.75 0.46 -25.53
N THR A 27 -4.46 1.46 -26.37
CA THR A 27 -3.08 1.79 -26.77
C THR A 27 -2.22 2.17 -25.56
N LEU A 28 -2.79 2.96 -24.64
CA LEU A 28 -2.13 3.37 -23.42
C LEU A 28 -1.89 2.18 -22.47
N GLN A 29 -2.86 1.28 -22.32
CA GLN A 29 -2.71 0.05 -21.53
C GLN A 29 -1.66 -0.88 -22.14
N ASP A 30 -1.70 -1.11 -23.44
CA ASP A 30 -0.74 -1.94 -24.17
C ASP A 30 0.68 -1.36 -24.03
N PHE A 31 0.84 -0.04 -24.11
CA PHE A 31 2.13 0.61 -23.86
C PHE A 31 2.68 0.26 -22.48
N PHE A 32 1.89 0.47 -21.41
CA PHE A 32 2.36 0.23 -20.05
C PHE A 32 2.55 -1.24 -19.72
N TYR A 33 1.71 -2.13 -20.25
CA TYR A 33 1.88 -3.58 -20.11
C TYR A 33 3.20 -4.03 -20.75
N ASN A 34 3.44 -3.61 -22.00
CA ASN A 34 4.68 -3.92 -22.72
C ASN A 34 5.91 -3.25 -22.08
N ALA A 35 5.78 -2.04 -21.54
CA ALA A 35 6.86 -1.37 -20.82
C ALA A 35 7.24 -2.15 -19.56
N ARG A 36 6.25 -2.54 -18.76
CA ARG A 36 6.44 -3.33 -17.54
C ARG A 36 7.03 -4.72 -17.81
N ASP A 37 6.63 -5.38 -18.88
CA ASP A 37 7.19 -6.68 -19.28
C ASP A 37 8.65 -6.55 -19.72
N ARG A 38 9.00 -5.45 -20.40
CA ARG A 38 10.38 -5.14 -20.79
C ARG A 38 11.25 -4.77 -19.59
N ASP A 39 10.74 -3.96 -18.67
CA ASP A 39 11.47 -3.52 -17.49
C ASP A 39 10.59 -3.30 -16.27
N SER A 40 10.28 -4.39 -15.57
CA SER A 40 9.47 -4.36 -14.33
C SER A 40 10.08 -3.56 -13.15
N ILE A 41 11.31 -3.05 -13.29
CA ILE A 41 12.07 -2.36 -12.24
C ILE A 41 11.97 -0.84 -12.40
N GLY A 42 11.93 -0.34 -13.64
CA GLY A 42 11.87 1.09 -13.94
C GLY A 42 10.48 1.70 -13.75
N ASP A 43 10.46 3.02 -13.57
CA ASP A 43 9.24 3.81 -13.75
C ASP A 43 9.06 4.09 -15.25
N HIS A 44 7.81 4.01 -15.73
CA HIS A 44 7.49 4.26 -17.14
C HIS A 44 6.62 5.50 -17.29
N THR A 45 7.04 6.45 -18.13
CA THR A 45 6.33 7.73 -18.28
C THR A 45 5.81 7.93 -19.70
N ALA A 46 4.53 8.30 -19.81
CA ALA A 46 3.87 8.69 -21.04
C ALA A 46 3.39 10.16 -20.94
N ILE A 47 3.52 10.91 -22.03
CA ILE A 47 2.87 12.20 -22.22
C ILE A 47 1.69 12.02 -23.18
N VAL A 48 0.55 12.60 -22.82
CA VAL A 48 -0.62 12.71 -23.69
C VAL A 48 -0.91 14.19 -23.90
N THR A 49 -0.82 14.63 -25.16
CA THR A 49 -1.11 16.00 -25.58
C THR A 49 -2.56 16.11 -26.03
N LYS A 50 -3.12 17.32 -25.91
CA LYS A 50 -4.53 17.62 -26.25
C LYS A 50 -5.54 16.74 -25.49
N TYR A 51 -5.19 16.30 -24.28
CA TYR A 51 -6.07 15.49 -23.46
C TYR A 51 -7.27 16.34 -22.97
N PRO A 52 -8.53 15.95 -23.24
CA PRO A 52 -9.68 16.79 -22.94
C PRO A 52 -9.94 16.99 -21.44
N ASN A 53 -10.23 18.24 -21.06
CA ASN A 53 -10.47 18.64 -19.67
C ASN A 53 -11.64 17.89 -19.00
N ASN A 54 -12.65 17.50 -19.76
CA ASN A 54 -13.82 16.77 -19.30
C ASN A 54 -13.58 15.26 -19.10
N LEU A 55 -12.48 14.71 -19.64
CA LEU A 55 -12.14 13.29 -19.53
C LEU A 55 -11.13 12.99 -18.42
N PHE A 56 -10.60 14.01 -17.76
CA PHE A 56 -9.78 13.83 -16.57
C PHE A 56 -10.67 13.89 -15.32
N THR A 57 -11.21 12.73 -14.91
CA THR A 57 -11.99 12.60 -13.67
C THR A 57 -11.05 12.27 -12.50
N ILE A 58 -11.29 12.90 -11.35
CA ILE A 58 -10.53 12.68 -10.10
C ILE A 58 -11.25 11.66 -9.21
N ASP A 59 -12.53 11.38 -9.51
CA ASP A 59 -13.30 10.37 -8.80
C ASP A 59 -12.91 8.98 -9.30
N ASP A 60 -12.38 8.15 -8.40
CA ASP A 60 -12.11 6.73 -8.67
C ASP A 60 -13.43 5.93 -8.87
N ASP A 61 -14.57 6.54 -8.55
CA ASP A 61 -15.93 6.00 -8.71
C ASP A 61 -16.49 6.16 -10.14
N GLU A 62 -15.89 7.02 -10.99
CA GLU A 62 -16.24 7.11 -12.41
C GLU A 62 -15.31 6.27 -13.29
N PRO A 63 -15.81 5.64 -14.37
CA PRO A 63 -14.98 4.88 -15.30
C PRO A 63 -13.95 5.80 -15.99
N SER A 64 -12.72 5.77 -15.48
CA SER A 64 -11.59 6.52 -16.04
C SER A 64 -11.00 5.82 -17.27
N LEU A 65 -10.65 6.60 -18.29
CA LEU A 65 -9.89 6.12 -19.45
C LEU A 65 -8.43 5.78 -19.10
N LEU A 66 -7.98 6.19 -17.92
CA LEU A 66 -6.60 6.04 -17.45
C LEU A 66 -6.44 4.75 -16.64
N PRO A 67 -5.31 4.04 -16.75
CA PRO A 67 -5.02 2.87 -15.92
C PRO A 67 -5.12 3.19 -14.42
N ARG A 68 -5.64 2.28 -13.60
CA ARG A 68 -5.82 2.51 -12.15
C ARG A 68 -4.52 2.68 -11.35
N ARG A 69 -3.42 2.07 -11.78
CA ARG A 69 -2.12 2.05 -11.05
C ARG A 69 -1.14 3.12 -11.54
N ARG A 70 -1.65 4.32 -11.83
CA ARG A 70 -0.92 5.44 -12.41
C ARG A 70 -0.68 6.55 -11.40
N LYS A 71 0.24 7.45 -11.73
CA LYS A 71 0.40 8.76 -11.10
C LYS A 71 0.25 9.81 -12.18
N ALA A 72 -0.80 10.61 -12.06
CA ALA A 72 -1.12 11.64 -13.04
C ALA A 72 -0.64 13.03 -12.62
N LEU A 73 -0.08 13.76 -13.59
CA LEU A 73 0.15 15.19 -13.55
C LEU A 73 -0.52 15.81 -14.78
N TYR A 74 -1.63 16.51 -14.59
CA TYR A 74 -2.41 17.10 -15.67
C TYR A 74 -2.38 18.63 -15.62
N PHE A 75 -2.04 19.24 -16.75
CA PHE A 75 -2.05 20.67 -16.97
C PHE A 75 -3.25 21.04 -17.84
N ARG A 76 -4.31 21.57 -17.21
CA ARG A 76 -5.60 21.86 -17.86
C ARG A 76 -5.50 22.91 -18.97
N ASP A 77 -4.66 23.92 -18.78
CA ASP A 77 -4.55 25.04 -19.72
C ASP A 77 -3.87 24.63 -21.02
N SER A 78 -2.83 23.80 -20.92
CA SER A 78 -2.11 23.25 -22.07
C SER A 78 -2.67 21.92 -22.57
N GLN A 79 -3.63 21.32 -21.84
CA GLN A 79 -4.18 19.99 -22.10
C GLN A 79 -3.09 18.91 -22.21
N ILE A 80 -2.06 19.01 -21.36
CA ILE A 80 -0.96 18.05 -21.30
C ILE A 80 -1.15 17.18 -20.08
N LEU A 81 -1.26 15.87 -20.28
CA LEU A 81 -1.34 14.86 -19.23
C LEU A 81 -0.04 14.06 -19.22
N LEU A 82 0.66 14.07 -18.10
CA LEU A 82 1.79 13.19 -17.83
C LEU A 82 1.31 12.05 -16.94
N LEU A 83 1.60 10.83 -17.37
CA LEU A 83 1.26 9.59 -16.68
C LEU A 83 2.54 8.85 -16.35
N LYS A 84 2.77 8.60 -15.07
CA LYS A 84 3.83 7.72 -14.59
C LYS A 84 3.20 6.41 -14.13
N MET A 85 3.76 5.29 -14.56
CA MET A 85 3.52 3.96 -13.99
C MET A 85 4.71 3.57 -13.14
N PRO A 86 4.56 3.52 -11.81
CA PRO A 86 5.63 3.14 -10.91
C PRO A 86 6.14 1.71 -11.14
N GLY A 87 7.45 1.53 -11.10
CA GLY A 87 8.11 0.23 -11.07
C GLY A 87 8.03 -0.44 -9.70
N GLY A 88 8.43 -1.72 -9.63
CA GLY A 88 8.40 -2.49 -8.38
C GLY A 88 9.13 -1.81 -7.19
N PRO A 89 10.41 -1.37 -7.35
CA PRO A 89 11.15 -0.68 -6.30
C PRO A 89 10.48 0.61 -5.82
N HIS A 90 9.92 1.40 -6.74
CA HIS A 90 9.18 2.62 -6.42
C HIS A 90 7.98 2.28 -5.53
N GLU A 91 7.09 1.38 -5.98
CA GLU A 91 5.89 1.00 -5.22
C GLU A 91 6.26 0.50 -3.81
N ILE A 92 7.31 -0.32 -3.71
CA ILE A 92 7.78 -0.88 -2.43
C ILE A 92 8.31 0.22 -1.52
N ALA A 93 9.17 1.10 -2.02
CA ALA A 93 9.80 2.15 -1.22
C ALA A 93 8.75 3.14 -0.69
N ALA A 94 7.82 3.56 -1.56
CA ALA A 94 6.72 4.45 -1.17
C ALA A 94 5.82 3.81 -0.11
N GLY A 95 5.44 2.52 -0.29
CA GLY A 95 4.67 1.78 0.69
C GLY A 95 5.38 1.64 2.04
N LYS A 96 6.69 1.31 2.03
CA LYS A 96 7.49 1.16 3.25
C LYS A 96 7.65 2.46 4.02
N PHE A 97 7.85 3.56 3.31
CA PHE A 97 7.88 4.87 3.94
C PHE A 97 6.55 5.18 4.63
N SER A 98 5.43 4.91 3.94
CA SER A 98 4.09 5.12 4.49
C SER A 98 3.83 4.30 5.76
N ASP A 99 4.20 3.01 5.77
CA ASP A 99 4.10 2.16 6.95
C ASP A 99 4.85 2.78 8.16
N ARG A 100 6.08 3.24 7.92
CA ARG A 100 6.92 3.83 8.97
C ARG A 100 6.41 5.17 9.45
N PHE A 101 5.90 5.99 8.55
CA PHE A 101 5.27 7.25 8.89
C PHE A 101 4.09 7.02 9.85
N VAL A 102 3.19 6.09 9.51
CA VAL A 102 2.02 5.74 10.33
C VAL A 102 2.45 5.14 11.68
N LEU A 103 3.46 4.27 11.71
CA LEU A 103 3.98 3.73 12.97
C LEU A 103 4.45 4.83 13.92
N LYS A 104 5.18 5.83 13.42
CA LYS A 104 5.61 6.97 14.24
C LYS A 104 4.44 7.81 14.75
N LEU A 105 3.42 8.01 13.92
CA LEU A 105 2.17 8.67 14.37
C LEU A 105 1.48 7.87 15.49
N ASN A 106 1.44 6.55 15.37
CA ASN A 106 0.87 5.68 16.39
C ASN A 106 1.66 5.74 17.71
N GLU A 107 2.99 5.74 17.65
CA GLU A 107 3.88 5.82 18.82
C GLU A 107 3.66 7.09 19.65
N MET A 108 3.29 8.20 19.00
CA MET A 108 2.93 9.47 19.64
C MET A 108 1.44 9.65 19.94
N GLY A 109 0.59 8.68 19.55
CA GLY A 109 -0.86 8.73 19.80
C GLY A 109 -1.64 9.68 18.90
N CYS A 110 -1.12 10.00 17.71
CA CYS A 110 -1.69 10.99 16.79
C CYS A 110 -2.26 10.37 15.49
N SER A 111 -2.52 9.07 15.49
CA SER A 111 -2.99 8.31 14.32
C SER A 111 -4.34 8.75 13.76
N GLU A 112 -5.17 9.38 14.60
CA GLU A 112 -6.50 9.88 14.24
C GLU A 112 -6.49 11.36 13.79
N GLU A 113 -5.40 12.11 14.05
CA GLU A 113 -5.31 13.54 13.73
C GLU A 113 -4.76 13.76 12.31
N ILE A 114 -3.68 13.04 11.98
CA ILE A 114 -3.05 13.05 10.66
C ILE A 114 -3.24 11.68 10.05
N VAL A 115 -4.03 11.61 8.98
CA VAL A 115 -4.36 10.35 8.32
C VAL A 115 -3.75 10.28 6.92
N PRO A 116 -3.50 9.08 6.39
CA PRO A 116 -3.14 8.92 4.99
C PRO A 116 -4.30 9.41 4.12
N THR A 117 -4.05 10.39 3.26
CA THR A 117 -5.07 10.91 2.32
C THR A 117 -5.12 10.11 1.01
N ARG A 118 -4.52 8.90 1.00
CA ARG A 118 -4.55 7.90 -0.09
C ARG A 118 -4.34 8.46 -1.51
N GLY A 119 -3.38 9.38 -1.67
CA GLY A 119 -3.05 9.92 -3.00
C GLY A 119 -4.12 10.86 -3.57
N LYS A 120 -4.96 11.46 -2.71
CA LYS A 120 -5.94 12.49 -3.10
C LYS A 120 -5.28 13.51 -4.03
N THR A 121 -5.78 13.59 -5.27
CA THR A 121 -5.29 14.51 -6.28
C THR A 121 -5.49 15.94 -5.79
N MET A 122 -4.41 16.70 -5.65
CA MET A 122 -4.51 18.10 -5.30
C MET A 122 -4.81 18.90 -6.56
N LEU A 123 -5.86 19.73 -6.47
CA LEU A 123 -6.13 20.75 -7.47
C LEU A 123 -5.28 21.98 -7.12
N ILE A 124 -4.25 22.20 -7.92
CA ILE A 124 -3.34 23.33 -7.85
C ILE A 124 -3.72 24.27 -9.00
N ASN A 125 -4.77 25.09 -8.84
CA ASN A 125 -5.35 25.92 -9.91
C ASN A 125 -5.73 25.10 -11.16
N SER A 126 -5.00 25.28 -12.28
CA SER A 126 -5.17 24.54 -13.53
C SER A 126 -4.33 23.27 -13.60
N ILE A 127 -3.56 22.96 -12.56
CA ILE A 127 -2.75 21.75 -12.44
C ILE A 127 -3.46 20.75 -11.52
N ARG A 128 -3.49 19.48 -11.91
CA ARG A 128 -3.95 18.37 -11.08
C ARG A 128 -2.79 17.40 -10.92
N LYS A 129 -2.36 17.15 -9.68
CA LYS A 129 -1.24 16.24 -9.38
C LYS A 129 -1.67 15.20 -8.35
N GLU A 130 -1.33 13.94 -8.63
CA GLU A 130 -1.44 12.82 -7.71
C GLU A 130 -0.11 12.62 -6.98
N ALA A 131 -0.13 12.63 -5.65
CA ALA A 131 1.02 12.29 -4.82
C ALA A 131 1.27 10.78 -4.81
N ASP A 132 2.51 10.35 -4.56
CA ASP A 132 2.80 8.92 -4.33
C ASP A 132 2.22 8.45 -3.00
N ALA A 133 2.42 9.26 -1.96
CA ALA A 133 1.67 9.18 -0.71
C ALA A 133 1.52 10.58 -0.09
N SER A 134 0.53 10.75 0.77
CA SER A 134 0.24 12.05 1.38
C SER A 134 -0.45 11.87 2.74
N TRP A 135 -0.16 12.79 3.66
CA TRP A 135 -0.71 12.80 5.02
C TRP A 135 -1.16 14.21 5.37
N GLY A 136 -2.27 14.30 6.10
CA GLY A 136 -2.77 15.57 6.60
C GLY A 136 -4.09 15.41 7.33
N PHE A 137 -4.77 16.55 7.51
CA PHE A 137 -6.02 16.60 8.24
C PHE A 137 -7.17 16.03 7.42
N PHE A 138 -7.94 15.15 8.05
CA PHE A 138 -9.22 14.71 7.54
C PHE A 138 -10.33 15.48 8.25
N GLY A 139 -11.03 16.32 7.48
CA GLY A 139 -12.19 17.05 7.96
C GLY A 139 -13.46 16.21 7.78
N ALA A 140 -14.09 15.83 8.89
CA ALA A 140 -15.47 15.32 8.86
C ALA A 140 -16.46 16.49 8.68
N GLY A 141 -17.48 16.31 7.84
CA GLY A 141 -18.53 17.31 7.61
C GLY A 141 -18.05 18.53 6.81
N THR A 142 -18.14 19.73 7.39
CA THR A 142 -17.88 21.02 6.71
C THR A 142 -16.41 21.46 6.72
N LYS A 143 -15.51 20.71 7.37
CA LYS A 143 -14.08 21.03 7.43
C LYS A 143 -13.36 20.51 6.18
N PRO A 144 -12.52 21.33 5.51
CA PRO A 144 -11.76 20.87 4.35
C PRO A 144 -10.68 19.86 4.78
N SER A 145 -10.54 18.78 4.00
CA SER A 145 -9.42 17.84 4.14
C SER A 145 -8.28 18.28 3.23
N TYR A 146 -7.06 18.39 3.79
CA TYR A 146 -5.88 18.84 3.05
C TYR A 146 -4.62 18.11 3.53
N ALA A 147 -3.62 18.00 2.65
CA ALA A 147 -2.33 17.40 2.97
C ALA A 147 -1.36 18.46 3.52
N THR A 148 -0.63 18.12 4.57
CA THR A 148 0.47 18.92 5.14
C THR A 148 1.82 18.31 4.83
N CYS A 149 1.87 17.01 4.51
CA CYS A 149 3.07 16.30 4.08
C CYS A 149 2.80 15.40 2.87
N VAL A 150 3.74 15.38 1.93
CA VAL A 150 3.67 14.59 0.68
C VAL A 150 4.95 13.79 0.48
N LEU A 151 4.82 12.59 -0.07
CA LEU A 151 5.90 11.78 -0.59
C LEU A 151 5.82 11.73 -2.12
N GLU A 152 6.95 11.95 -2.78
CA GLU A 152 7.16 11.73 -4.21
C GLU A 152 8.35 10.79 -4.39
N CYS A 153 8.21 9.79 -5.23
CA CYS A 153 9.19 8.75 -5.46
C CYS A 153 9.50 8.66 -6.95
N SER A 154 10.75 8.35 -7.27
CA SER A 154 11.17 8.14 -8.64
C SER A 154 12.32 7.15 -8.72
N MET A 155 12.22 6.21 -9.65
CA MET A 155 13.32 5.37 -10.10
C MET A 155 14.02 6.05 -11.29
N SER A 156 14.91 6.99 -11.03
CA SER A 156 15.63 7.74 -12.08
C SER A 156 17.03 8.15 -11.65
N GLU A 157 17.94 8.21 -12.62
CA GLU A 157 19.28 8.76 -12.45
C GLU A 157 19.26 10.30 -12.37
N ASP A 158 18.15 10.95 -12.75
CA ASP A 158 17.97 12.40 -12.70
C ASP A 158 16.99 12.79 -11.57
N ASN A 159 17.28 13.88 -10.87
CA ASN A 159 16.43 14.41 -9.79
C ASN A 159 15.45 15.48 -10.28
N ARG A 160 15.59 16.00 -11.51
CA ARG A 160 14.83 17.18 -11.99
C ARG A 160 13.32 17.02 -11.81
N ALA A 161 12.79 15.82 -12.09
CA ALA A 161 11.37 15.52 -11.91
C ALA A 161 10.92 15.64 -10.44
N LEU A 162 11.69 15.06 -9.51
CA LEU A 162 11.40 15.13 -8.07
C LEU A 162 11.54 16.54 -7.52
N SER A 163 12.56 17.30 -7.97
CA SER A 163 12.74 18.71 -7.60
C SER A 163 11.59 19.58 -8.11
N ARG A 164 11.11 19.35 -9.35
CA ARG A 164 9.91 20.00 -9.88
C ARG A 164 8.69 19.66 -9.04
N ASP A 165 8.49 18.38 -8.72
CA ASP A 165 7.32 17.95 -7.96
C ASP A 165 7.33 18.57 -6.54
N ALA A 166 8.49 18.61 -5.88
CA ALA A 166 8.64 19.31 -4.60
C ALA A 166 8.27 20.80 -4.70
N ARG A 167 8.71 21.51 -5.76
CA ARG A 167 8.32 22.90 -6.02
C ARG A 167 6.82 23.04 -6.30
N LEU A 168 6.22 22.15 -7.08
CA LEU A 168 4.78 22.18 -7.36
C LEU A 168 3.95 22.03 -6.08
N TRP A 169 4.36 21.14 -5.18
CA TRP A 169 3.69 20.94 -3.90
C TRP A 169 3.92 22.09 -2.93
N LEU A 170 5.14 22.61 -2.84
CA LEU A 170 5.49 23.64 -1.86
C LEU A 170 5.19 25.03 -2.36
N GLU A 171 5.54 25.47 -3.56
CA GLU A 171 5.54 26.92 -3.88
C GLU A 171 4.16 27.49 -4.21
N HIS A 172 3.14 26.66 -4.36
CA HIS A 172 1.82 27.13 -4.75
C HIS A 172 1.02 27.76 -3.60
N GLU A 173 0.39 28.91 -3.86
CA GLU A 173 -0.33 29.74 -2.87
C GLU A 173 -1.46 28.98 -2.15
N ASN A 174 -2.19 28.12 -2.87
CA ASN A 174 -3.30 27.32 -2.32
C ASN A 174 -2.86 25.97 -1.72
N SER A 175 -1.55 25.68 -1.65
CA SER A 175 -1.05 24.44 -1.08
C SER A 175 -0.80 24.59 0.42
N HIS A 176 -1.39 23.66 1.18
CA HIS A 176 -1.15 23.48 2.62
C HIS A 176 0.07 22.58 2.91
N VAL A 177 0.72 22.03 1.88
CA VAL A 177 1.88 21.18 2.08
C VAL A 177 3.03 22.02 2.62
N ALA A 178 3.52 21.64 3.80
CA ALA A 178 4.62 22.30 4.49
C ALA A 178 5.94 21.53 4.36
N GLN A 179 5.87 20.22 4.07
CA GLN A 179 7.01 19.31 3.96
C GLN A 179 6.80 18.31 2.82
N VAL A 180 7.73 18.24 1.88
CA VAL A 180 7.73 17.21 0.83
C VAL A 180 8.93 16.30 1.04
N VAL A 181 8.70 15.00 1.06
CA VAL A 181 9.77 13.99 1.05
C VAL A 181 9.92 13.50 -0.38
N THR A 182 11.11 13.62 -0.95
CA THR A 182 11.43 13.00 -2.24
C THR A 182 12.32 11.79 -2.02
N LEU A 183 11.96 10.67 -2.63
CA LEU A 183 12.68 9.40 -2.56
C LEU A 183 13.20 9.07 -3.96
N GLN A 184 14.50 9.24 -4.16
CA GLN A 184 15.17 8.90 -5.42
C GLN A 184 15.83 7.53 -5.30
N ILE A 185 15.46 6.61 -6.19
CA ILE A 185 16.01 5.25 -6.25
C ILE A 185 16.85 5.14 -7.51
N TYR A 186 18.10 4.72 -7.34
CA TYR A 186 19.01 4.48 -8.46
C TYR A 186 19.03 3.00 -8.86
N ARG A 187 19.45 2.70 -10.10
CA ARG A 187 19.69 1.30 -10.52
C ARG A 187 20.92 0.70 -9.83
N ARG A 188 21.88 1.56 -9.45
CA ARG A 188 22.99 1.21 -8.56
C ARG A 188 22.50 1.15 -7.10
N PRO A 189 23.24 0.52 -6.17
CA PRO A 189 22.77 0.26 -4.81
C PRO A 189 22.80 1.53 -3.94
N GLU A 190 21.97 2.50 -4.31
CA GLU A 190 21.92 3.84 -3.76
C GLU A 190 20.47 4.36 -3.73
N ILE A 191 20.09 4.95 -2.61
CA ILE A 191 18.80 5.64 -2.44
C ILE A 191 19.08 6.98 -1.77
N ILE A 192 18.42 8.02 -2.24
CA ILE A 192 18.53 9.36 -1.66
C ILE A 192 17.15 9.81 -1.21
N PHE A 193 17.05 10.17 0.07
CA PHE A 193 15.91 10.90 0.62
C PHE A 193 16.26 12.38 0.67
N LYS A 194 15.30 13.22 0.31
CA LYS A 194 15.36 14.65 0.64
C LYS A 194 14.10 15.08 1.34
N VAL A 195 14.24 15.98 2.31
CA VAL A 195 13.12 16.71 2.90
C VAL A 195 13.17 18.12 2.35
N TRP A 196 12.09 18.53 1.70
CA TRP A 196 11.92 19.85 1.13
C TRP A 196 10.98 20.66 1.99
N THR A 197 11.33 21.92 2.24
CA THR A 197 10.47 22.87 2.95
C THR A 197 10.53 24.25 2.30
N ARG A 198 9.62 25.14 2.70
CA ARG A 198 9.63 26.54 2.27
C ARG A 198 10.66 27.34 3.08
N ALA A 199 11.62 27.98 2.43
CA ALA A 199 12.57 28.89 3.08
C ALA A 199 12.86 30.14 2.24
N LEU A 200 13.46 31.15 2.87
CA LEU A 200 14.04 32.31 2.20
C LEU A 200 15.44 31.96 1.67
N GLU A 201 15.71 32.23 0.40
CA GLU A 201 17.03 31.97 -0.19
C GLU A 201 18.07 32.97 0.36
N GLN A 202 19.22 32.47 0.87
CA GLN A 202 20.21 33.30 1.58
C GLN A 202 20.91 34.39 0.74
N ARG A 203 20.73 34.42 -0.59
CA ARG A 203 21.51 35.25 -1.52
C ARG A 203 20.75 36.40 -2.18
N ASP A 204 19.53 36.71 -1.78
CA ASP A 204 18.71 37.66 -2.54
C ASP A 204 18.20 38.85 -1.69
N THR A 205 18.54 40.08 -2.11
CA THR A 205 18.45 41.32 -1.30
C THR A 205 17.22 42.18 -1.59
N ARG A 206 16.10 41.61 -2.04
CA ARG A 206 14.88 42.37 -2.43
C ARG A 206 13.79 42.26 -1.35
N GLU A 207 13.00 43.32 -1.17
CA GLU A 207 12.07 43.48 -0.03
C GLU A 207 10.84 42.55 -0.01
N HIS A 208 10.53 41.82 -1.08
CA HIS A 208 9.30 41.00 -1.17
C HIS A 208 9.57 39.65 -1.87
N HIS A 209 10.24 38.73 -1.17
CA HIS A 209 10.55 37.41 -1.73
C HIS A 209 9.49 36.37 -1.35
N PRO A 210 8.87 35.67 -2.32
CA PRO A 210 8.06 34.49 -2.03
C PRO A 210 8.97 33.37 -1.49
N LEU A 211 8.47 32.61 -0.52
CA LEU A 211 9.19 31.44 0.00
C LEU A 211 9.34 30.39 -1.12
N GLN A 212 10.56 29.89 -1.31
CA GLN A 212 10.86 28.88 -2.32
C GLN A 212 11.07 27.50 -1.68
N ALA A 213 10.87 26.45 -2.45
CA ALA A 213 11.18 25.09 -2.04
C ALA A 213 12.70 24.90 -2.00
N VAL A 214 13.22 24.58 -0.82
CA VAL A 214 14.63 24.25 -0.61
C VAL A 214 14.74 22.81 -0.09
N ASP A 215 15.81 22.11 -0.45
CA ASP A 215 16.15 20.83 0.15
C ASP A 215 16.81 21.06 1.52
N ASP A 216 15.98 20.96 2.56
CA ASP A 216 16.34 21.19 3.96
C ASP A 216 17.26 20.09 4.50
N GLN A 217 17.04 18.85 4.04
CA GLN A 217 17.80 17.68 4.46
C GLN A 217 18.04 16.76 3.26
N GLU A 218 19.22 16.15 3.18
CA GLU A 218 19.55 15.08 2.24
C GLU A 218 20.14 13.90 3.02
N ILE A 219 19.57 12.71 2.82
CA ILE A 219 19.96 11.48 3.50
C ILE A 219 20.28 10.45 2.43
N ARG A 220 21.54 10.01 2.44
CA ARG A 220 22.05 9.06 1.47
C ARG A 220 22.14 7.67 2.08
N ILE A 221 21.62 6.70 1.33
CA ILE A 221 21.72 5.28 1.63
C ILE A 221 22.59 4.66 0.56
N THR A 222 23.71 4.05 0.95
CA THR A 222 24.59 3.32 0.04
C THR A 222 24.84 1.92 0.55
N LEU A 223 25.20 1.00 -0.34
CA LEU A 223 25.63 -0.34 0.05
C LEU A 223 27.16 -0.42 0.14
N GLN A 224 27.70 -0.59 1.35
CA GLN A 224 29.11 -0.78 1.64
C GLN A 224 29.36 -2.18 2.22
N ALA A 225 30.22 -2.96 1.57
CA ALA A 225 30.53 -4.35 1.96
C ALA A 225 29.29 -5.24 2.15
N GLY A 226 28.22 -5.00 1.39
CA GLY A 226 26.95 -5.73 1.52
C GLY A 226 26.08 -5.30 2.70
N ARG A 227 26.48 -4.27 3.47
CA ARG A 227 25.60 -3.56 4.41
C ARG A 227 25.20 -2.21 3.85
N PRO A 228 23.97 -1.81 4.07
CA PRO A 228 23.65 -0.40 4.01
C PRO A 228 24.43 0.43 5.00
N VAL A 229 24.82 1.59 4.53
CA VAL A 229 25.32 2.67 5.35
C VAL A 229 24.47 3.88 5.09
N VAL A 230 24.21 4.60 6.17
CA VAL A 230 23.28 5.71 6.23
C VAL A 230 24.05 6.91 6.68
N GLU A 231 24.00 7.96 5.87
CA GLU A 231 24.65 9.22 6.18
C GLU A 231 23.57 10.20 6.65
N GLY A 232 23.43 10.35 7.97
CA GLY A 232 22.50 11.28 8.61
C GLY A 232 21.24 10.65 9.20
N THR A 233 20.35 11.51 9.69
CA THR A 233 19.03 11.17 10.23
C THR A 233 18.02 12.07 9.53
N MET A 234 16.93 11.51 9.04
CA MET A 234 15.86 12.30 8.43
C MET A 234 14.84 12.70 9.51
N CYS A 235 14.48 13.97 9.57
CA CYS A 235 13.55 14.51 10.56
C CYS A 235 12.41 15.26 9.88
N LEU A 236 11.17 14.93 10.22
CA LEU A 236 10.00 15.71 9.82
C LEU A 236 9.46 16.47 11.02
N SER A 237 9.29 17.78 10.85
CA SER A 237 8.82 18.68 11.90
C SER A 237 7.37 18.37 12.27
N PHE A 238 7.12 18.17 13.56
CA PHE A 238 5.79 18.03 14.13
C PHE A 238 4.96 19.28 13.89
N GLU A 239 5.52 20.46 14.15
CA GLU A 239 4.80 21.73 14.03
C GLU A 239 4.37 22.01 12.59
N LYS A 240 5.20 21.66 11.60
CA LYS A 240 4.81 21.76 10.17
C LYS A 240 3.78 20.69 9.78
N LEU A 241 3.81 19.51 10.39
CA LEU A 241 2.90 18.40 10.07
C LEU A 241 1.50 18.61 10.67
N PHE A 242 1.45 19.05 11.93
CA PHE A 242 0.23 19.21 12.74
C PHE A 242 -0.25 20.66 12.86
N GLU A 243 0.47 21.62 12.28
CA GLU A 243 0.14 23.06 12.34
C GLU A 243 -0.04 23.58 13.78
N ARG A 244 0.59 22.91 14.75
CA ARG A 244 0.57 23.23 16.18
C ARG A 244 1.82 22.71 16.89
N LYS A 245 2.12 23.28 18.05
CA LYS A 245 3.20 22.78 18.90
C LYS A 245 2.83 21.44 19.56
N PRO A 246 3.82 20.58 19.86
CA PRO A 246 3.62 19.38 20.68
C PRO A 246 2.99 19.73 22.04
N ARG A 247 2.06 18.91 22.50
CA ARG A 247 1.40 19.03 23.80
C ARG A 247 2.40 18.69 24.91
N PRO A 248 2.64 19.59 25.89
CA PRO A 248 3.51 19.29 27.02
C PRO A 248 3.05 18.03 27.77
N GLY A 249 4.00 17.16 28.14
CA GLY A 249 3.72 15.92 28.87
C GLY A 249 3.20 14.75 28.01
N THR A 250 3.12 14.90 26.69
CA THR A 250 2.79 13.82 25.75
C THR A 250 4.05 13.28 25.06
N ARG A 251 3.87 12.25 24.21
CA ARG A 251 4.93 11.69 23.34
C ARG A 251 5.06 12.42 22.00
N GLU A 252 4.32 13.51 21.82
CA GLU A 252 4.35 14.30 20.59
C GLU A 252 5.72 14.94 20.38
N GLY A 253 6.20 14.89 19.14
CA GLY A 253 7.49 15.44 18.75
C GLY A 253 7.79 15.12 17.29
N ASP A 254 8.93 15.61 16.82
CA ASP A 254 9.34 15.43 15.43
C ASP A 254 9.51 13.95 15.06
N LEU A 255 9.14 13.61 13.83
CA LEU A 255 9.27 12.25 13.32
C LEU A 255 10.71 12.04 12.84
N ASN A 256 11.51 11.38 13.68
CA ASN A 256 12.91 11.07 13.39
C ASN A 256 13.05 9.68 12.78
N PHE A 257 13.60 9.57 11.58
CA PHE A 257 13.89 8.33 10.87
C PHE A 257 15.41 8.12 10.85
N SER A 258 15.89 7.19 11.67
CA SER A 258 17.32 6.89 11.83
C SER A 258 17.70 5.55 11.19
N ALA A 259 18.96 5.17 11.28
CA ALA A 259 19.36 3.77 11.21
C ALA A 259 19.48 3.24 12.66
N PRO A 260 19.16 1.96 12.93
CA PRO A 260 19.33 1.42 14.27
C PRO A 260 20.82 1.37 14.63
N VAL A 261 21.21 2.02 15.72
CA VAL A 261 22.49 1.82 16.39
C VAL A 261 22.37 0.60 17.33
N ALA A 262 22.18 -0.60 16.79
CA ALA A 262 22.25 -1.92 17.48
C ALA A 262 21.94 -3.01 16.41
N CYS A 263 22.80 -3.98 16.05
CA CYS A 263 23.54 -4.88 16.91
C CYS A 263 24.99 -5.08 16.40
N TRP A 264 25.95 -4.43 17.08
CA TRP A 264 27.32 -4.92 17.13
C TRP A 264 27.48 -5.66 18.44
N HIS A 265 27.45 -6.99 18.42
CA HIS A 265 28.13 -7.82 19.42
C HIS A 265 29.04 -8.78 18.65
N PRO A 266 30.37 -8.71 18.83
CA PRO A 266 31.26 -9.75 18.34
C PRO A 266 31.10 -10.96 19.27
N VAL A 267 30.17 -11.86 18.95
CA VAL A 267 30.20 -13.19 19.57
C VAL A 267 31.28 -13.99 18.85
N THR A 268 32.50 -13.85 19.37
CA THR A 268 33.57 -14.82 19.15
C THR A 268 33.20 -16.01 20.04
N LEU A 269 32.50 -17.01 19.51
CA LEU A 269 32.40 -18.32 20.16
C LEU A 269 33.30 -19.27 19.40
N GLY A 270 34.47 -19.51 19.99
CA GLY A 270 35.38 -20.53 19.55
C GLY A 270 34.74 -21.91 19.66
N CYS A 271 34.92 -22.72 18.63
CA CYS A 271 34.88 -24.16 18.75
C CYS A 271 36.24 -24.68 18.32
N SER A 272 37.03 -25.08 19.31
CA SER A 272 38.09 -26.06 19.17
C SER A 272 37.49 -27.39 18.72
N PHE A 273 37.91 -27.87 17.55
CA PHE A 273 37.92 -29.29 17.24
C PHE A 273 39.32 -29.62 16.68
N GLU A 274 40.03 -30.48 17.41
CA GLU A 274 41.17 -31.24 16.92
C GLU A 274 40.69 -32.16 15.79
N GLY A 275 41.47 -32.26 14.71
CA GLY A 275 41.23 -33.21 13.63
C GLY A 275 41.61 -32.64 12.27
N ASP A 276 42.75 -33.09 11.77
CA ASP A 276 43.44 -32.63 10.58
C ASP A 276 42.62 -32.59 9.27
N ASN A 277 43.06 -31.66 8.42
CA ASN A 277 42.97 -31.60 6.95
C ASN A 277 41.91 -30.71 6.26
N LEU A 278 42.48 -29.63 5.68
CA LEU A 278 42.31 -29.15 4.31
C LEU A 278 41.13 -28.21 3.96
N SER A 279 41.50 -26.93 3.91
CA SER A 279 41.28 -25.94 2.83
C SER A 279 39.86 -25.61 2.34
N ASN A 280 39.58 -24.30 2.40
CA ASN A 280 38.54 -23.52 1.70
C ASN A 280 37.11 -23.62 2.23
N ILE A 281 36.64 -22.54 2.87
CA ILE A 281 35.55 -21.65 2.41
C ILE A 281 35.55 -20.41 3.32
N ARG A 282 36.00 -19.27 2.78
CA ARG A 282 35.66 -17.93 3.29
C ARG A 282 34.31 -17.57 2.68
N ASN A 283 33.22 -17.54 3.44
CA ASN A 283 31.98 -16.88 3.06
C ASN A 283 31.18 -16.50 4.31
N GLY A 284 31.28 -15.25 4.75
CA GLY A 284 30.39 -14.65 5.73
C GLY A 284 29.15 -14.10 5.02
N VAL A 285 27.96 -14.54 5.43
CA VAL A 285 26.67 -14.02 4.94
C VAL A 285 26.28 -12.80 5.77
N LEU A 286 25.85 -11.75 5.08
CA LEU A 286 25.60 -10.42 5.63
C LEU A 286 24.13 -10.03 5.41
N GLY A 287 23.40 -9.80 6.51
CA GLY A 287 22.03 -9.28 6.49
C GLY A 287 21.99 -7.77 6.19
N LEU A 288 21.04 -7.37 5.35
CA LEU A 288 20.81 -6.00 4.91
C LEU A 288 19.85 -5.28 5.88
N SER A 289 20.34 -4.31 6.66
CA SER A 289 19.54 -3.46 7.58
C SER A 289 19.63 -1.99 7.19
N THR A 290 18.92 -1.57 6.13
CA THR A 290 19.22 -0.32 5.40
C THR A 290 18.32 0.81 5.89
N LEU A 291 18.80 1.61 6.86
CA LEU A 291 17.98 2.48 7.73
C LEU A 291 16.91 1.69 8.50
N ASP A 292 16.21 2.35 9.41
CA ASP A 292 15.01 1.83 10.10
C ASP A 292 13.93 1.28 9.12
N PHE A 293 14.11 1.36 7.81
CA PHE A 293 13.31 0.64 6.80
C PHE A 293 13.43 -0.89 6.92
N LEU A 294 14.51 -1.42 7.53
CA LEU A 294 14.75 -2.85 7.74
C LEU A 294 15.31 -3.10 9.17
N THR A 295 14.50 -2.91 10.21
CA THR A 295 14.82 -3.40 11.57
C THR A 295 14.45 -4.87 11.74
N PRO A 296 15.17 -5.65 12.58
CA PRO A 296 14.83 -7.04 12.89
C PRO A 296 13.46 -7.19 13.56
N THR A 297 12.95 -6.11 14.15
CA THR A 297 11.70 -6.11 14.91
C THR A 297 10.44 -6.13 14.03
N THR A 298 10.56 -5.73 12.76
CA THR A 298 9.53 -5.87 11.73
C THR A 298 10.20 -6.02 10.37
N ALA A 299 10.80 -7.18 10.10
CA ALA A 299 11.31 -7.50 8.77
C ALA A 299 10.16 -7.48 7.73
N PRO A 300 10.32 -6.83 6.56
CA PRO A 300 9.43 -7.02 5.43
C PRO A 300 9.67 -8.41 4.83
N GLU A 301 9.11 -9.44 5.44
CA GLU A 301 9.23 -10.81 4.95
C GLU A 301 8.23 -11.10 3.82
N SER A 302 8.22 -10.24 2.80
CA SER A 302 7.50 -10.50 1.56
C SER A 302 8.53 -10.95 0.52
N SER A 303 8.52 -12.24 0.21
CA SER A 303 9.25 -12.90 -0.88
C SER A 303 9.31 -12.09 -2.20
N ARG A 304 8.31 -11.24 -2.48
CA ARG A 304 8.28 -10.27 -3.59
C ARG A 304 9.33 -9.16 -3.53
N ILE A 305 9.63 -8.61 -2.35
CA ILE A 305 10.62 -7.54 -2.19
C ILE A 305 12.01 -8.07 -2.52
N LEU A 306 12.34 -9.25 -2.00
CA LEU A 306 13.59 -9.94 -2.30
C LEU A 306 13.67 -10.34 -3.78
N PHE A 307 12.57 -10.72 -4.43
CA PHE A 307 12.53 -10.99 -5.86
C PHE A 307 12.94 -9.79 -6.71
N TYR A 308 12.43 -8.58 -6.43
CA TYR A 308 12.80 -7.38 -7.19
C TYR A 308 14.19 -6.87 -6.84
N LEU A 309 14.58 -6.89 -5.56
CA LEU A 309 15.93 -6.46 -5.14
C LEU A 309 17.03 -7.39 -5.67
N ARG A 310 16.79 -8.69 -5.82
CA ARG A 310 17.72 -9.66 -6.45
C ARG A 310 18.05 -9.33 -7.91
N LYS A 311 17.21 -8.54 -8.60
CA LYS A 311 17.44 -8.15 -9.99
C LYS A 311 18.34 -6.91 -10.13
N LEU A 312 18.65 -6.21 -9.03
CA LEU A 312 19.54 -5.05 -9.06
C LEU A 312 21.02 -5.50 -9.05
N PRO A 313 21.87 -5.00 -9.98
CA PRO A 313 23.30 -5.33 -10.01
C PRO A 313 24.00 -5.00 -8.67
N GLY A 314 24.69 -5.98 -8.10
CA GLY A 314 25.44 -5.83 -6.83
C GLY A 314 24.74 -6.37 -5.58
N TRP A 315 23.45 -6.68 -5.64
CA TRP A 315 22.69 -7.29 -4.54
C TRP A 315 22.63 -8.82 -4.71
N ARG A 316 23.69 -9.54 -4.31
CA ARG A 316 23.66 -11.02 -4.24
C ARG A 316 23.36 -11.48 -2.82
N LEU A 317 22.14 -11.99 -2.59
CA LEU A 317 21.84 -12.76 -1.38
C LEU A 317 22.34 -14.21 -1.57
N GLY A 318 23.38 -14.60 -0.82
CA GLY A 318 23.69 -16.01 -0.60
C GLY A 318 22.84 -16.52 0.56
N MET A 319 21.92 -17.45 0.33
CA MET A 319 21.28 -18.18 1.43
C MET A 319 22.29 -19.18 1.99
N ALA A 320 22.91 -18.87 3.12
CA ALA A 320 23.35 -19.89 4.05
C ALA A 320 22.21 -20.08 5.05
N HIS A 321 21.81 -21.33 5.29
CA HIS A 321 20.88 -21.69 6.36
C HIS A 321 21.43 -21.15 7.68
N ALA A 322 20.90 -20.02 8.14
CA ALA A 322 21.22 -19.43 9.43
C ALA A 322 20.06 -19.75 10.37
N HIS A 323 20.24 -20.74 11.23
CA HIS A 323 19.44 -20.85 12.45
C HIS A 323 19.84 -19.67 13.35
N CYS A 324 18.97 -18.66 13.42
CA CYS A 324 19.12 -17.57 14.38
C CYS A 324 18.65 -18.08 15.73
N ALA A 325 19.59 -18.38 16.64
CA ALA A 325 19.29 -18.66 18.04
C ALA A 325 18.98 -17.35 18.79
N PHE A 326 17.91 -16.68 18.38
CA PHE A 326 17.11 -15.69 19.10
C PHE A 326 15.78 -15.57 18.35
N ASP A 327 15.00 -16.65 18.44
CA ASP A 327 13.68 -16.79 17.83
C ASP A 327 12.63 -16.27 18.81
N GLU A 328 12.57 -14.94 18.99
CA GLU A 328 11.45 -14.28 19.68
C GLU A 328 10.53 -13.53 18.71
N PHE A 329 10.73 -13.67 17.39
CA PHE A 329 9.83 -13.11 16.38
C PHE A 329 9.12 -14.21 15.60
N SER A 330 7.92 -14.59 16.04
CA SER A 330 7.08 -15.54 15.31
C SER A 330 6.84 -15.04 13.88
N LEU A 331 7.21 -15.84 12.87
CA LEU A 331 6.93 -15.55 11.47
C LEU A 331 5.43 -15.29 11.27
N ARG A 332 5.05 -14.38 10.33
CA ARG A 332 3.64 -14.15 10.02
C ARG A 332 3.04 -15.45 9.44
N ALA A 333 2.22 -16.10 10.21
CA ALA A 333 1.42 -17.22 9.79
C ALA A 333 0.09 -17.13 10.53
N LEU A 334 -0.99 -17.52 9.85
CA LEU A 334 -2.26 -17.77 10.51
C LEU A 334 -2.03 -18.78 11.65
N ASP A 335 -2.62 -18.51 12.81
CA ASP A 335 -2.63 -19.45 13.93
C ASP A 335 -3.06 -20.85 13.48
N SER A 336 -2.37 -21.87 13.99
CA SER A 336 -2.65 -23.28 13.69
C SER A 336 -4.11 -23.67 13.96
N GLY A 337 -4.75 -23.08 14.98
CA GLY A 337 -6.16 -23.26 15.27
C GLY A 337 -7.07 -22.63 14.22
N ALA A 338 -6.68 -21.49 13.63
CA ALA A 338 -7.42 -20.88 12.52
C ALA A 338 -7.28 -21.72 11.24
N VAL A 339 -6.08 -22.23 10.96
CA VAL A 339 -5.83 -23.14 9.81
C VAL A 339 -6.56 -24.47 9.98
N ALA A 340 -6.70 -24.96 11.21
CA ALA A 340 -7.48 -26.17 11.50
C ALA A 340 -9.00 -25.95 11.41
N ALA A 341 -9.48 -24.70 11.54
CA ALA A 341 -10.90 -24.38 11.57
C ALA A 341 -11.61 -24.58 10.21
N CYS A 342 -10.89 -24.58 9.09
CA CYS A 342 -11.50 -24.79 7.78
C CYS A 342 -10.65 -25.70 6.89
N ALA A 343 -11.13 -26.89 6.56
CA ALA A 343 -10.38 -27.79 5.69
C ALA A 343 -10.20 -27.20 4.27
N GLY A 344 -8.96 -27.15 3.77
CA GLY A 344 -8.64 -26.66 2.44
C GLY A 344 -7.27 -27.10 1.92
N ARG A 345 -7.10 -27.09 0.60
CA ARG A 345 -5.81 -27.34 -0.07
C ARG A 345 -4.84 -26.21 0.22
N ARG A 346 -3.53 -26.46 0.10
CA ARG A 346 -2.49 -25.44 0.26
C ARG A 346 -1.91 -25.08 -1.11
N PHE A 347 -1.75 -23.78 -1.35
CA PHE A 347 -1.21 -23.23 -2.59
C PHE A 347 -0.05 -22.29 -2.26
N ASN A 348 1.09 -22.53 -2.90
CA ASN A 348 2.23 -21.62 -2.80
C ASN A 348 1.89 -20.34 -3.57
N ILE A 349 1.92 -19.19 -2.91
CA ILE A 349 1.55 -17.93 -3.56
C ILE A 349 2.47 -17.54 -4.71
N LEU A 350 3.70 -18.06 -4.73
CA LEU A 350 4.68 -17.78 -5.77
C LEU A 350 4.39 -18.55 -7.07
N ASP A 351 3.63 -19.63 -6.97
CA ASP A 351 3.29 -20.50 -8.10
C ASP A 351 1.91 -20.17 -8.69
N LEU A 352 1.15 -19.26 -8.05
CA LEU A 352 -0.16 -18.82 -8.52
C LEU A 352 -0.03 -17.87 -9.71
N GLU A 353 -0.76 -18.18 -10.80
CA GLU A 353 -0.90 -17.28 -11.94
C GLU A 353 -1.80 -16.11 -11.55
N VAL A 354 -1.22 -14.92 -11.36
CA VAL A 354 -1.95 -13.70 -11.02
C VAL A 354 -2.47 -13.03 -12.30
N ARG A 355 -3.80 -12.99 -12.46
CA ARG A 355 -4.47 -12.30 -13.58
C ARG A 355 -4.62 -10.81 -13.34
N GLU A 356 -4.99 -10.46 -12.12
CA GLU A 356 -5.24 -9.07 -11.73
C GLU A 356 -4.96 -8.92 -10.25
N ARG A 357 -4.54 -7.72 -9.84
CA ARG A 357 -4.41 -7.38 -8.43
C ARG A 357 -5.43 -6.31 -8.08
N ILE A 358 -6.49 -6.73 -7.38
CA ILE A 358 -7.64 -5.90 -6.96
C ILE A 358 -7.20 -4.87 -5.93
N SER A 359 -6.45 -5.29 -4.91
CA SER A 359 -5.90 -4.39 -3.89
C SER A 359 -4.53 -4.90 -3.42
N ASP A 360 -3.98 -4.29 -2.38
CA ASP A 360 -2.72 -4.78 -1.84
C ASP A 360 -2.82 -6.17 -1.21
N ARG A 361 -4.02 -6.52 -0.71
CA ARG A 361 -4.30 -7.77 -0.01
C ARG A 361 -5.09 -8.75 -0.86
N LEU A 362 -5.72 -8.28 -1.93
CA LEU A 362 -6.60 -9.08 -2.80
C LEU A 362 -6.05 -9.18 -4.22
N GLY A 363 -6.10 -10.38 -4.81
CA GLY A 363 -5.76 -10.60 -6.21
C GLY A 363 -6.67 -11.64 -6.85
N ARG A 364 -6.85 -11.56 -8.17
CA ARG A 364 -7.43 -12.60 -9.02
C ARG A 364 -6.33 -13.55 -9.45
N VAL A 365 -6.49 -14.83 -9.12
CA VAL A 365 -5.54 -15.89 -9.44
C VAL A 365 -6.25 -17.03 -10.18
N VAL A 366 -5.53 -17.76 -11.02
CA VAL A 366 -6.06 -18.97 -11.64
C VAL A 366 -5.63 -20.19 -10.83
N VAL A 367 -6.60 -21.01 -10.45
CA VAL A 367 -6.39 -22.31 -9.79
C VAL A 367 -7.18 -23.35 -10.56
N ASP A 368 -6.49 -24.39 -11.06
CA ASP A 368 -7.09 -25.49 -11.84
C ASP A 368 -7.99 -24.99 -12.99
N GLY A 369 -7.57 -23.93 -13.68
CA GLY A 369 -8.30 -23.31 -14.79
C GLY A 369 -9.49 -22.42 -14.39
N THR A 370 -9.74 -22.24 -13.09
CA THR A 370 -10.83 -21.39 -12.57
C THR A 370 -10.26 -20.13 -11.92
N VAL A 371 -10.89 -18.98 -12.16
CA VAL A 371 -10.51 -17.72 -11.51
C VAL A 371 -11.02 -17.72 -10.06
N CYS A 372 -10.11 -17.41 -9.14
CA CYS A 372 -10.35 -17.32 -7.71
C CYS A 372 -9.81 -16.01 -7.17
N ILE A 373 -10.27 -15.60 -5.99
CA ILE A 373 -9.74 -14.46 -5.25
C ILE A 373 -8.78 -14.95 -4.17
N VAL A 374 -7.55 -14.46 -4.16
CA VAL A 374 -6.59 -14.67 -3.08
C VAL A 374 -6.61 -13.47 -2.12
N LYS A 375 -6.70 -13.73 -0.81
CA LYS A 375 -6.62 -12.73 0.26
C LYS A 375 -5.46 -13.06 1.17
N ILE A 376 -4.49 -12.15 1.29
CA ILE A 376 -3.28 -12.34 2.11
C ILE A 376 -3.12 -11.26 3.18
N ALA A 377 -2.52 -11.62 4.31
CA ALA A 377 -2.03 -10.68 5.32
C ALA A 377 -0.56 -10.37 5.02
N ARG A 378 -0.26 -9.12 4.70
CA ARG A 378 1.10 -8.58 4.48
C ARG A 378 1.82 -8.34 5.80
N PHE A 379 1.07 -8.01 6.85
CA PHE A 379 1.59 -7.64 8.16
C PHE A 379 0.92 -8.42 9.30
N LYS A 380 1.60 -8.55 10.44
CA LYS A 380 1.07 -9.27 11.62
C LYS A 380 -0.27 -8.72 12.10
N HIS A 381 -0.46 -7.40 12.09
CA HIS A 381 -1.72 -6.77 12.51
C HIS A 381 -2.89 -7.11 11.58
N GLU A 382 -2.64 -7.55 10.34
CA GLU A 382 -3.66 -7.99 9.39
C GLU A 382 -4.07 -9.46 9.62
N LEU A 383 -3.27 -10.25 10.36
CA LEU A 383 -3.52 -11.67 10.61
C LEU A 383 -4.77 -11.90 11.45
N ALA A 384 -4.97 -11.14 12.52
CA ALA A 384 -6.10 -11.33 13.43
C ALA A 384 -7.47 -11.23 12.71
N ALA A 385 -7.58 -10.37 11.70
CA ALA A 385 -8.78 -10.27 10.87
C ALA A 385 -8.93 -11.47 9.92
N LEU A 386 -7.83 -11.93 9.30
CA LEU A 386 -7.86 -13.13 8.45
C LEU A 386 -8.15 -14.41 9.24
N GLU A 387 -7.57 -14.56 10.42
CA GLU A 387 -7.80 -15.70 11.30
C GLU A 387 -9.26 -15.81 11.68
N ARG A 388 -9.89 -14.66 12.03
CA ARG A 388 -11.31 -14.61 12.31
C ARG A 388 -12.13 -14.99 11.08
N GLU A 389 -11.83 -14.42 9.93
CA GLU A 389 -12.55 -14.71 8.69
C GLU A 389 -12.43 -16.18 8.28
N VAL A 390 -11.25 -16.80 8.42
CA VAL A 390 -11.05 -18.23 8.15
C VAL A 390 -11.85 -19.10 9.13
N ARG A 391 -11.90 -18.75 10.42
CA ARG A 391 -12.74 -19.46 11.40
C ARG A 391 -14.22 -19.37 11.03
N ILE A 392 -14.67 -18.20 10.59
CA ILE A 392 -16.04 -18.01 10.10
C ILE A 392 -16.29 -18.85 8.86
N TYR A 393 -15.39 -18.88 7.87
CA TYR A 393 -15.52 -19.79 6.73
C TYR A 393 -15.61 -21.27 7.14
N GLY A 394 -14.91 -21.68 8.20
CA GLY A 394 -15.06 -23.00 8.82
C GLY A 394 -16.49 -23.25 9.30
N VAL A 395 -17.02 -22.35 10.13
CA VAL A 395 -18.39 -22.42 10.66
C VAL A 395 -19.44 -22.40 9.54
N LEU A 396 -19.28 -21.53 8.55
CA LEU A 396 -20.19 -21.43 7.40
C LEU A 396 -20.18 -22.71 6.56
N LYS A 397 -19.01 -23.34 6.40
CA LYS A 397 -18.88 -24.62 5.69
C LYS A 397 -19.54 -25.76 6.46
N ASP A 398 -19.29 -25.85 7.77
CA ASP A 398 -19.86 -26.91 8.63
C ASP A 398 -21.39 -26.80 8.76
N ARG A 399 -21.93 -25.57 8.71
CA ARG A 399 -23.37 -25.28 8.75
C ARG A 399 -24.01 -25.20 7.36
N GLU A 400 -23.28 -25.58 6.30
CA GLU A 400 -23.73 -25.60 4.90
C GLU A 400 -24.32 -24.27 4.40
N PHE A 401 -23.76 -23.14 4.84
CA PHE A 401 -24.20 -21.81 4.44
C PHE A 401 -23.75 -21.47 3.00
N ALA A 402 -24.71 -21.33 2.09
CA ALA A 402 -24.46 -21.13 0.66
C ALA A 402 -24.31 -19.66 0.22
N PHE A 403 -24.59 -18.69 1.08
CA PHE A 403 -24.64 -17.25 0.72
C PHE A 403 -23.31 -16.53 1.00
N ALA A 404 -22.19 -17.25 1.01
CA ALA A 404 -20.83 -16.71 1.08
C ALA A 404 -19.98 -17.29 -0.07
N PRO A 405 -18.86 -16.66 -0.46
CA PRO A 405 -17.90 -17.26 -1.38
C PRO A 405 -17.45 -18.64 -0.92
N ARG A 406 -17.32 -19.61 -1.83
CA ARG A 406 -16.76 -20.90 -1.45
C ARG A 406 -15.28 -20.76 -1.10
N PHE A 407 -14.89 -21.29 0.05
CA PHE A 407 -13.48 -21.42 0.42
C PHE A 407 -12.76 -22.43 -0.51
N ILE A 408 -11.67 -22.00 -1.13
CA ILE A 408 -10.89 -22.82 -2.08
C ILE A 408 -9.73 -23.51 -1.36
N GLY A 409 -9.02 -22.77 -0.51
CA GLY A 409 -7.84 -23.27 0.18
C GLY A 409 -6.99 -22.17 0.79
N TYR A 410 -5.83 -22.56 1.28
CA TYR A 410 -4.86 -21.72 1.95
C TYR A 410 -3.75 -21.25 1.02
N ALA A 411 -3.31 -20.02 1.21
CA ALA A 411 -2.15 -19.44 0.56
C ALA A 411 -0.96 -19.49 1.52
N TYR A 412 0.14 -20.14 1.13
CA TYR A 412 1.37 -20.21 1.91
C TYR A 412 2.57 -19.58 1.19
N GLU A 413 3.57 -19.19 1.96
CA GLU A 413 4.85 -18.68 1.46
C GLU A 413 5.98 -19.61 1.92
N GLU A 414 6.88 -19.97 1.00
CA GLU A 414 8.09 -20.78 1.25
C GLU A 414 7.80 -22.23 1.68
N GLU A 415 7.16 -22.44 2.82
CA GLU A 415 6.80 -23.74 3.39
C GLU A 415 5.29 -23.87 3.60
N GLU A 416 4.74 -25.08 3.43
CA GLU A 416 3.30 -25.35 3.61
C GLU A 416 2.78 -25.02 5.01
N SER A 417 3.66 -25.04 6.01
CA SER A 417 3.37 -24.67 7.40
C SER A 417 3.10 -23.17 7.57
N ARG A 418 3.65 -22.33 6.68
CA ARG A 418 3.61 -20.87 6.78
C ARG A 418 2.46 -20.30 5.94
N VAL A 419 1.25 -20.47 6.46
CA VAL A 419 0.03 -19.98 5.82
C VAL A 419 -0.13 -18.48 6.04
N VAL A 420 -0.13 -17.68 4.97
CA VAL A 420 -0.20 -16.21 5.01
C VAL A 420 -1.56 -15.66 4.57
N GLY A 421 -2.45 -16.52 4.09
CA GLY A 421 -3.74 -16.13 3.56
C GLY A 421 -4.61 -17.30 3.12
N PHE A 422 -5.65 -17.00 2.36
CA PHE A 422 -6.55 -18.00 1.79
C PHE A 422 -7.09 -17.57 0.42
N LEU A 423 -7.66 -18.52 -0.29
CA LEU A 423 -8.30 -18.37 -1.59
C LEU A 423 -9.80 -18.65 -1.45
N MET A 424 -10.61 -17.86 -2.14
CA MET A 424 -12.06 -17.98 -2.19
C MET A 424 -12.58 -17.86 -3.62
N GLU A 425 -13.80 -18.33 -3.85
CA GLU A 425 -14.52 -18.17 -5.11
C GLU A 425 -14.60 -16.69 -5.52
N GLU A 426 -14.43 -16.41 -6.81
CA GLU A 426 -14.78 -15.11 -7.35
C GLU A 426 -16.30 -14.99 -7.48
N LEU A 427 -16.85 -13.96 -6.85
CA LEU A 427 -18.26 -13.62 -7.03
C LEU A 427 -18.41 -12.67 -8.21
N HIS A 428 -19.42 -12.94 -9.02
CA HIS A 428 -19.88 -12.03 -10.06
C HIS A 428 -21.22 -11.43 -9.61
N GLY A 429 -21.46 -10.17 -9.92
CA GLY A 429 -22.68 -9.47 -9.51
C GLY A 429 -22.43 -7.97 -9.36
N GLN A 430 -23.42 -7.27 -8.82
CA GLN A 430 -23.35 -5.85 -8.51
C GLN A 430 -23.49 -5.65 -7.01
N HIS A 431 -23.00 -4.51 -6.51
CA HIS A 431 -23.32 -4.11 -5.13
C HIS A 431 -24.79 -3.70 -5.06
N PRO A 432 -25.53 -4.10 -4.00
CA PRO A 432 -26.95 -3.84 -3.88
C PRO A 432 -27.28 -2.35 -3.83
N ASP A 433 -28.51 -2.05 -4.24
CA ASP A 433 -29.22 -0.82 -3.91
C ASP A 433 -30.46 -1.12 -3.03
N ILE A 434 -31.29 -0.11 -2.76
CA ILE A 434 -32.47 -0.26 -1.90
C ILE A 434 -33.52 -1.25 -2.45
N TRP A 435 -33.53 -1.50 -3.76
CA TRP A 435 -34.45 -2.45 -4.38
C TRP A 435 -34.03 -3.90 -4.15
N ASP A 436 -32.76 -4.14 -3.81
CA ASP A 436 -32.23 -5.44 -3.42
C ASP A 436 -32.41 -5.75 -1.93
N LEU A 437 -33.07 -4.86 -1.17
CA LEU A 437 -33.21 -4.99 0.29
C LEU A 437 -33.75 -6.36 0.71
N ALA A 438 -34.80 -6.86 0.06
CA ALA A 438 -35.38 -8.15 0.39
C ALA A 438 -34.40 -9.32 0.20
N ALA A 439 -33.57 -9.27 -0.84
CA ALA A 439 -32.55 -10.29 -1.08
C ALA A 439 -31.41 -10.20 -0.04
N CYS A 440 -31.03 -8.97 0.34
CA CYS A 440 -30.02 -8.74 1.37
C CYS A 440 -30.52 -9.18 2.76
N GLU A 441 -31.77 -8.87 3.10
CA GLU A 441 -32.42 -9.29 4.34
C GLU A 441 -32.49 -10.82 4.43
N ASP A 442 -32.85 -11.53 3.35
CA ASP A 442 -32.86 -13.00 3.33
C ASP A 442 -31.46 -13.58 3.58
N ALA A 443 -30.42 -13.03 2.94
CA ALA A 443 -29.03 -13.49 3.14
C ALA A 443 -28.52 -13.24 4.57
N VAL A 444 -28.81 -12.06 5.15
CA VAL A 444 -28.42 -11.69 6.51
C VAL A 444 -29.21 -12.50 7.54
N TRP A 445 -30.52 -12.65 7.34
CA TRP A 445 -31.36 -13.47 8.21
C TRP A 445 -30.91 -14.94 8.24
N ARG A 446 -30.52 -15.49 7.09
CA ARG A 446 -29.92 -16.84 7.03
C ARG A 446 -28.55 -16.91 7.71
N LEU A 447 -27.74 -15.85 7.62
CA LEU A 447 -26.45 -15.78 8.32
C LEU A 447 -26.66 -15.83 9.84
N HIS A 448 -27.60 -15.03 10.34
CA HIS A 448 -28.00 -15.06 11.75
C HIS A 448 -28.59 -16.41 12.15
N GLY A 449 -29.38 -17.04 11.27
CA GLY A 449 -29.95 -18.37 11.48
C GLY A 449 -28.91 -19.47 11.62
N VAL A 450 -27.76 -19.33 10.96
CA VAL A 450 -26.58 -20.18 11.19
C VAL A 450 -25.69 -19.64 12.30
N GLY A 451 -26.20 -18.80 13.21
CA GLY A 451 -25.52 -18.33 14.41
C GLY A 451 -24.25 -17.52 14.16
N VAL A 452 -24.21 -16.73 13.08
CA VAL A 452 -23.11 -15.81 12.77
C VAL A 452 -23.65 -14.39 12.60
N VAL A 453 -23.01 -13.41 13.24
CA VAL A 453 -23.27 -11.97 13.07
C VAL A 453 -22.11 -11.37 12.27
N HIS A 454 -22.37 -10.55 11.26
CA HIS A 454 -21.33 -10.11 10.32
C HIS A 454 -20.41 -9.02 10.92
N GLY A 455 -20.96 -8.10 11.72
CA GLY A 455 -20.31 -7.00 12.43
C GLY A 455 -19.91 -5.77 11.59
N ASP A 456 -20.10 -5.79 10.27
CA ASP A 456 -19.70 -4.71 9.35
C ASP A 456 -20.53 -4.75 8.05
N LEU A 457 -21.84 -4.95 8.17
CA LEU A 457 -22.71 -4.94 7.00
C LEU A 457 -22.82 -3.53 6.41
N ASN A 458 -22.41 -3.44 5.14
CA ASN A 458 -22.57 -2.28 4.28
C ASN A 458 -22.72 -2.78 2.83
N ARG A 459 -23.20 -1.92 1.93
CA ARG A 459 -23.45 -2.30 0.52
C ARG A 459 -22.22 -2.87 -0.20
N TRP A 460 -21.00 -2.53 0.20
CA TRP A 460 -19.77 -3.01 -0.43
C TRP A 460 -19.38 -4.43 0.01
N ASN A 461 -19.87 -4.88 1.17
CA ASN A 461 -19.68 -6.24 1.68
C ASN A 461 -20.79 -7.21 1.19
N ILE A 462 -21.61 -6.81 0.21
CA ILE A 462 -22.67 -7.62 -0.37
C ILE A 462 -22.55 -7.59 -1.90
N ILE A 463 -22.73 -8.75 -2.54
CA ILE A 463 -22.77 -8.91 -4.00
C ILE A 463 -24.08 -9.59 -4.37
N VAL A 464 -24.86 -8.96 -5.24
CA VAL A 464 -26.14 -9.48 -5.75
C VAL A 464 -25.99 -9.95 -7.19
N LEU A 465 -26.45 -11.18 -7.46
CA LEU A 465 -26.54 -11.73 -8.81
C LEU A 465 -27.84 -12.51 -8.96
N GLY A 466 -28.62 -12.17 -9.98
CA GLY A 466 -29.87 -12.88 -10.27
C GLY A 466 -30.89 -12.84 -9.12
N GLY A 467 -30.91 -11.74 -8.35
CA GLY A 467 -31.79 -11.58 -7.18
C GLY A 467 -31.34 -12.34 -5.93
N VAL A 468 -30.15 -12.92 -5.93
CA VAL A 468 -29.56 -13.61 -4.76
C VAL A 468 -28.40 -12.78 -4.23
N ALA A 469 -28.48 -12.37 -2.96
CA ALA A 469 -27.40 -11.65 -2.27
C ALA A 469 -26.42 -12.64 -1.62
N ARG A 470 -25.11 -12.37 -1.77
CA ARG A 470 -24.03 -13.11 -1.12
C ARG A 470 -23.15 -12.15 -0.33
N LEU A 471 -22.75 -12.57 0.85
CA LEU A 471 -22.02 -11.77 1.83
C LEU A 471 -20.51 -12.06 1.74
N ILE A 472 -19.68 -11.02 1.86
CA ILE A 472 -18.22 -11.12 1.80
C ILE A 472 -17.56 -10.36 2.96
N ASN A 473 -16.28 -10.63 3.20
CA ASN A 473 -15.44 -9.88 4.15
C ASN A 473 -15.82 -10.05 5.64
N PHE A 474 -15.76 -11.29 6.13
CA PHE A 474 -16.09 -11.66 7.52
C PHE A 474 -14.99 -11.35 8.55
N GLY A 475 -14.11 -10.37 8.29
CA GLY A 475 -12.94 -10.08 9.12
C GLY A 475 -13.23 -9.62 10.55
N VAL A 476 -14.47 -9.17 10.80
CA VAL A 476 -14.97 -8.76 12.13
C VAL A 476 -16.17 -9.59 12.61
N ALA A 477 -16.60 -10.56 11.82
CA ALA A 477 -17.78 -11.38 12.11
C ALA A 477 -17.57 -12.28 13.34
N ARG A 478 -18.66 -12.63 14.02
CA ARG A 478 -18.66 -13.34 15.29
C ARG A 478 -19.65 -14.50 15.27
N VAL A 479 -19.31 -15.58 15.98
CA VAL A 479 -20.22 -16.71 16.20
C VAL A 479 -21.02 -16.43 17.47
N VAL A 480 -22.34 -16.54 17.38
CA VAL A 480 -23.26 -16.38 18.51
C VAL A 480 -22.94 -17.44 19.57
N GLY A 481 -22.72 -17.01 20.82
CA GLY A 481 -22.45 -17.89 21.97
C GLY A 481 -20.98 -18.12 22.34
N GLU A 482 -20.01 -17.68 21.53
CA GLU A 482 -18.60 -17.62 21.93
C GLU A 482 -18.24 -16.27 22.58
N GLY A 483 -17.60 -16.28 23.75
CA GLY A 483 -17.04 -15.07 24.38
C GLY A 483 -17.86 -14.41 25.50
N GLY A 484 -18.98 -15.00 25.95
CA GLY A 484 -19.68 -14.57 27.17
C GLY A 484 -20.46 -13.25 27.08
N TYR A 485 -20.63 -12.68 25.88
CA TYR A 485 -21.45 -11.48 25.66
C TYR A 485 -22.92 -11.86 25.49
N LYS A 486 -23.79 -11.24 26.31
CA LYS A 486 -25.24 -11.49 26.35
C LYS A 486 -26.04 -10.83 25.21
N ASP A 487 -25.37 -10.21 24.24
CA ASP A 487 -26.01 -9.25 23.32
C ASP A 487 -25.99 -9.68 21.84
N ALA A 488 -25.69 -10.94 21.52
CA ALA A 488 -25.59 -11.39 20.12
C ALA A 488 -26.94 -11.41 19.36
N GLU A 489 -28.06 -11.66 20.05
CA GLU A 489 -29.40 -11.51 19.47
C GLU A 489 -29.73 -10.03 19.21
N ALA A 490 -29.35 -9.14 20.13
CA ALA A 490 -29.52 -7.70 19.96
C ALA A 490 -28.63 -7.14 18.83
N GLU A 491 -27.40 -7.65 18.67
CA GLU A 491 -26.52 -7.29 17.55
C GLU A 491 -27.10 -7.77 16.21
N ALA A 492 -27.68 -8.97 16.14
CA ALA A 492 -28.35 -9.48 14.95
C ALA A 492 -29.59 -8.63 14.57
N GLU A 493 -30.41 -8.27 15.55
CA GLU A 493 -31.55 -7.37 15.35
C GLU A 493 -31.11 -5.97 14.88
N ASP A 494 -30.03 -5.42 15.44
CA ASP A 494 -29.48 -4.12 15.02
C ASP A 494 -28.90 -4.18 13.60
N GLU A 495 -28.22 -5.26 13.21
CA GLU A 495 -27.72 -5.46 11.84
C GLU A 495 -28.84 -5.45 10.81
N LEU A 496 -29.93 -6.18 11.08
CA LEU A 496 -31.07 -6.25 10.17
C LEU A 496 -31.83 -4.92 10.15
N GLY A 497 -32.04 -4.30 11.32
CA GLY A 497 -32.74 -3.03 11.46
C GLY A 497 -32.05 -1.84 10.78
N ARG A 498 -30.72 -1.88 10.67
CA ARG A 498 -29.93 -0.84 9.99
C ARG A 498 -29.62 -1.14 8.52
N LEU A 499 -29.97 -2.31 8.01
CA LEU A 499 -29.57 -2.75 6.66
C LEU A 499 -30.07 -1.80 5.57
N ALA A 500 -31.33 -1.34 5.65
CA ALA A 500 -31.89 -0.39 4.70
C ALA A 500 -31.12 0.95 4.67
N GLU A 501 -30.73 1.47 5.83
CA GLU A 501 -29.90 2.68 5.94
C GLU A 501 -28.50 2.44 5.33
N ARG A 502 -27.89 1.30 5.60
CA ARG A 502 -26.57 0.91 5.08
C ARG A 502 -26.54 0.70 3.56
N LEU A 503 -27.67 0.32 2.96
CA LEU A 503 -27.82 0.23 1.50
C LEU A 503 -28.00 1.60 0.84
N LEU A 504 -28.66 2.54 1.53
CA LEU A 504 -28.85 3.92 1.08
C LEU A 504 -27.62 4.81 1.33
N ASP A 505 -26.63 4.31 2.07
CA ASP A 505 -25.42 5.06 2.42
C ASP A 505 -24.57 5.37 1.17
N VAL A 506 -24.46 6.67 0.87
CA VAL A 506 -23.65 7.24 -0.22
C VAL A 506 -22.31 7.79 0.28
N SER A 507 -21.98 7.65 1.56
CA SER A 507 -20.77 8.23 2.17
C SER A 507 -19.48 7.51 1.77
N GLY A 508 -19.57 6.36 1.09
CA GLY A 508 -18.42 5.53 0.73
C GLY A 508 -17.83 4.75 1.92
N VAL A 509 -18.44 4.82 3.11
CA VAL A 509 -18.02 4.03 4.27
C VAL A 509 -18.14 2.53 3.95
N GLY A 510 -17.01 1.82 4.00
CA GLY A 510 -16.91 0.39 3.68
C GLY A 510 -16.34 0.07 2.29
N LEU A 511 -16.19 1.06 1.41
CA LEU A 511 -15.53 0.90 0.09
C LEU A 511 -14.03 0.60 0.32
N ARG A 512 -13.59 -0.64 0.09
CA ARG A 512 -12.22 -1.11 0.41
C ARG A 512 -11.58 -1.97 -0.67
#